data_AF-A0A0M6YL37-F1
#
_entry.id   AF-A0A0M6YL37-F1
#
_cell.length_a   1.000
_cell.length_b   1.000
_cell.length_c   1.000
_cell.angle_alpha   90.00
_cell.angle_beta   90.00
_cell.angle_gamma   90.00
#
_symmetry.space_group_name_H-M   'P 1'
#
loop_
_entity.id
_entity.type
_entity.pdbx_description
1 polymer ?
#
loop_
_entity_poly.entity_id
_entity_poly.type
_entity_poly.pdbx_seq_one_letter_code
_entity_poly.pdbx_strand_id
1 'polypeptide(L)'
;MLHDPAVTRQATDEEMRACGLSRQKIKYFRSLAEADIDFDALRDAPTEEVIATLTAVSGVGRWTAEIYAMFSLGHADVFAPNDLALQEGARMLLGLPDRPKEKEMRAIAEAWSPWRAVAARLLWAYYAAMKQREGIR
;
A
#
# COMPACT_ATOMS: atom_id res chain seq x y z
N MET A 1 19.63 6.79 12.04
CA MET A 1 18.58 7.04 11.03
C MET A 1 17.27 6.40 11.54
N LEU A 2 16.11 6.99 11.27
CA LEU A 2 14.79 6.61 11.81
C LEU A 2 14.26 5.21 11.39
N HIS A 3 15.10 4.32 10.86
CA HIS A 3 14.72 2.94 10.52
C HIS A 3 14.83 1.97 11.71
N ASP A 4 15.57 2.34 12.76
CA ASP A 4 15.66 1.57 13.99
C ASP A 4 14.50 1.95 14.94
N PRO A 5 13.65 0.99 15.37
CA PRO A 5 12.57 1.24 16.33
C PRO A 5 13.04 1.86 17.64
N ALA A 6 14.24 1.53 18.13
CA ALA A 6 14.81 2.13 19.35
C ALA A 6 15.09 3.63 19.15
N VAL A 7 15.66 4.00 18.00
CA VAL A 7 15.91 5.39 17.63
C VAL A 7 14.59 6.15 17.46
N THR A 8 13.60 5.56 16.79
CA THR A 8 12.28 6.19 16.60
C THR A 8 11.56 6.44 17.93
N ARG A 9 11.68 5.53 18.89
CA ARG A 9 11.09 5.71 20.24
C ARG A 9 11.73 6.88 20.99
N GLN A 10 13.04 7.07 20.85
CA GLN A 10 13.79 8.11 21.58
C GLN A 10 13.78 9.47 20.86
N ALA A 11 13.60 9.50 19.54
CA ALA A 11 13.59 10.72 18.77
C ALA A 11 12.51 11.69 19.27
N THR A 12 12.86 12.97 19.36
CA THR A 12 11.95 14.06 19.70
C THR A 12 11.04 14.41 18.53
N ASP A 13 9.92 15.05 18.83
CA ASP A 13 9.02 15.58 17.81
C ASP A 13 9.70 16.61 16.90
N GLU A 14 10.66 17.39 17.39
CA GLU A 14 11.42 18.36 16.60
C GLU A 14 12.34 17.67 15.60
N GLU A 15 13.09 16.65 16.02
CA GLU A 15 13.94 15.85 15.13
C GLU A 15 13.11 15.17 14.02
N MET A 16 11.96 14.60 14.37
CA MET A 16 11.07 13.99 13.38
C MET A 16 10.44 15.02 12.41
N ARG A 17 10.10 16.22 12.90
CA ARG A 17 9.63 17.33 12.03
C ARG A 17 10.73 17.83 11.11
N ALA A 18 11.97 17.89 11.57
CA ALA A 18 13.12 18.24 10.74
C ALA A 18 13.32 17.27 9.58
N CYS A 19 12.86 16.01 9.71
CA CYS A 19 12.78 15.03 8.62
C CYS A 19 11.55 15.17 7.71
N GLY A 20 10.71 16.20 7.89
CA GLY A 20 9.53 16.45 7.06
C GLY A 20 8.27 15.67 7.48
N LEU A 21 8.27 15.03 8.65
CA LEU A 21 7.08 14.33 9.15
C LEU A 21 6.04 15.32 9.68
N SER A 22 4.78 15.15 9.26
CA SER A 22 3.65 15.86 9.85
C SER A 22 3.39 15.35 11.27
N ARG A 23 2.68 16.14 12.09
CA ARG A 23 2.27 15.73 13.45
C ARG A 23 1.55 14.38 13.46
N GLN A 24 0.72 14.09 12.46
CA GLN A 24 0.01 12.82 12.36
C GLN A 24 0.96 11.66 12.00
N LYS A 25 1.88 11.88 11.05
CA LYS A 25 2.88 10.86 10.68
C LYS A 25 3.83 10.52 11.83
N ILE A 26 4.17 11.50 12.67
CA ILE A 26 4.95 11.29 13.90
C ILE A 26 4.24 10.29 14.82
N LYS A 27 2.94 10.51 15.08
CA LYS A 27 2.14 9.58 15.90
C LYS A 27 2.16 8.16 15.33
N TYR A 28 1.93 8.03 14.02
CA TYR A 28 1.92 6.73 13.35
C TYR A 28 3.28 6.03 13.35
N PHE A 29 4.37 6.78 13.17
CA PHE A 29 5.73 6.24 13.28
C PHE A 29 6.01 5.69 14.66
N ARG A 30 5.61 6.41 15.72
CA ARG A 30 5.74 5.92 17.09
C ARG A 30 4.88 4.68 17.33
N SER A 31 3.61 4.69 16.90
CA SER A 31 2.75 3.50 17.02
C SER A 31 3.33 2.27 16.31
N LEU A 32 3.98 2.46 15.14
CA LEU A 32 4.65 1.37 14.44
C LEU A 32 5.89 0.86 15.19
N ALA A 33 6.69 1.75 15.78
CA ALA A 33 7.85 1.38 16.58
C ALA A 33 7.48 0.73 17.93
N GLU A 34 6.30 1.05 18.46
CA GLU A 34 5.74 0.47 19.69
C GLU A 34 5.07 -0.89 19.46
N ALA A 35 4.62 -1.17 18.22
CA ALA A 35 3.95 -2.42 17.88
C ALA A 35 4.85 -3.66 17.95
N ASP A 36 6.18 -3.46 17.97
CA ASP A 36 7.20 -4.51 18.12
C ASP A 36 6.97 -5.71 17.18
N ILE A 37 6.62 -5.40 15.92
CA ILE A 37 6.29 -6.40 14.90
C ILE A 37 7.55 -7.18 14.52
N ASP A 38 7.46 -8.50 14.56
CA ASP A 38 8.43 -9.41 13.96
C ASP A 38 8.27 -9.42 12.44
N PHE A 39 8.98 -8.50 11.76
CA PHE A 39 8.95 -8.39 10.30
C PHE A 39 9.61 -9.58 9.58
N ASP A 40 10.51 -10.31 10.26
CA ASP A 40 11.13 -11.49 9.67
C ASP A 40 10.12 -12.63 9.61
N ALA A 41 9.33 -12.83 10.67
CA ALA A 41 8.23 -13.79 10.66
C ALA A 41 7.15 -13.48 9.60
N LEU A 42 6.91 -12.20 9.31
CA LEU A 42 5.96 -11.81 8.27
C LEU A 42 6.35 -12.28 6.86
N ARG A 43 7.64 -12.58 6.60
CA ARG A 43 8.11 -13.03 5.29
C ARG A 43 7.48 -14.35 4.84
N ASP A 44 7.19 -15.22 5.79
CA ASP A 44 6.62 -16.55 5.53
C ASP A 44 5.11 -16.60 5.85
N ALA A 45 4.53 -15.49 6.33
CA ALA A 45 3.13 -15.42 6.71
C ALA A 45 2.19 -15.27 5.49
N PRO A 46 0.99 -15.87 5.51
CA PRO A 46 -0.02 -15.64 4.47
C PRO A 46 -0.45 -14.17 4.35
N THR A 47 -0.86 -13.73 3.15
CA THR A 47 -1.25 -12.34 2.88
C THR A 47 -2.25 -11.75 3.88
N GLU A 48 -3.31 -12.48 4.23
CA GLU A 48 -4.32 -11.94 5.16
C GLU A 48 -3.80 -11.83 6.60
N GLU A 49 -2.85 -12.67 7.00
CA GLU A 49 -2.18 -12.57 8.31
C GLU A 49 -1.28 -11.34 8.36
N VAL A 50 -0.49 -11.09 7.30
CA VAL A 50 0.30 -9.86 7.15
C VAL A 50 -0.60 -8.63 7.23
N ILE A 51 -1.73 -8.64 6.53
CA ILE A 51 -2.69 -7.52 6.56
C ILE A 51 -3.26 -7.34 7.96
N ALA A 52 -3.69 -8.41 8.63
CA ALA A 52 -4.24 -8.35 9.99
C ALA A 52 -3.22 -7.77 10.99
N THR A 53 -1.98 -8.28 10.97
CA THR A 53 -0.90 -7.81 11.85
C THR A 53 -0.61 -6.33 11.64
N LEU A 54 -0.45 -5.90 10.39
CA LEU A 54 -0.12 -4.51 10.09
C LEU A 54 -1.27 -3.55 10.38
N THR A 55 -2.52 -3.94 10.10
CA THR A 55 -3.69 -3.08 10.31
C THR A 55 -4.10 -2.93 11.78
N ALA A 56 -3.56 -3.75 12.68
CA ALA A 56 -3.66 -3.54 14.12
C ALA A 56 -2.88 -2.28 14.59
N VAL A 57 -1.93 -1.80 13.79
CA VAL A 57 -1.14 -0.60 14.11
C VAL A 57 -1.90 0.66 13.74
N SER A 58 -2.05 1.56 14.71
CA SER A 58 -2.66 2.88 14.48
C SER A 58 -1.95 3.65 13.38
N GLY A 59 -2.68 4.02 12.33
CA GLY A 59 -2.15 4.75 11.17
C GLY A 59 -1.79 3.88 9.97
N VAL A 60 -1.81 2.55 10.12
CA VAL A 60 -1.64 1.61 9.01
C VAL A 60 -3.01 1.10 8.57
N GLY A 61 -3.49 1.64 7.45
CA GLY A 61 -4.72 1.16 6.82
C GLY A 61 -4.49 -0.07 5.95
N ARG A 62 -5.58 -0.74 5.55
CA ARG A 62 -5.54 -1.94 4.70
C ARG A 62 -4.76 -1.71 3.39
N TRP A 63 -4.95 -0.56 2.74
CA TRP A 63 -4.17 -0.21 1.53
C TRP A 63 -2.67 -0.24 1.80
N THR A 64 -2.19 0.38 2.88
CA THR A 64 -0.76 0.38 3.23
C THR A 64 -0.24 -1.04 3.49
N ALA A 65 -1.02 -1.87 4.16
CA ALA A 65 -0.66 -3.26 4.43
C ALA A 65 -0.61 -4.12 3.15
N GLU A 66 -1.56 -3.94 2.23
CA GLU A 66 -1.59 -4.60 0.92
C GLU A 66 -0.39 -4.18 0.07
N ILE A 67 -0.03 -2.89 0.07
CA ILE A 67 1.18 -2.37 -0.59
C ILE A 67 2.45 -2.96 0.03
N TYR A 68 2.53 -3.06 1.36
CA TYR A 68 3.67 -3.70 2.03
C TYR A 68 3.81 -5.17 1.64
N ALA A 69 2.73 -5.96 1.71
CA ALA A 69 2.74 -7.37 1.31
C ALA A 69 3.18 -7.53 -0.16
N MET A 70 2.73 -6.62 -1.04
CA MET A 70 3.05 -6.65 -2.46
C MET A 70 4.52 -6.36 -2.76
N PHE A 71 5.08 -5.30 -2.16
CA PHE A 71 6.39 -4.77 -2.56
C PHE A 71 7.52 -5.21 -1.64
N SER A 72 7.26 -5.33 -0.33
CA SER A 72 8.27 -5.69 0.66
C SER A 72 8.39 -7.20 0.82
N LEU A 73 7.26 -7.92 0.79
CA LEU A 73 7.24 -9.38 0.94
C LEU A 73 7.14 -10.13 -0.39
N GLY A 74 6.76 -9.44 -1.47
CA GLY A 74 6.70 -10.03 -2.80
C GLY A 74 5.51 -10.96 -3.02
N HIS A 75 4.43 -10.84 -2.23
CA HIS A 75 3.25 -11.67 -2.42
C HIS A 75 2.66 -11.46 -3.82
N ALA A 76 2.51 -12.55 -4.57
CA ALA A 76 2.06 -12.53 -5.96
C ALA A 76 0.55 -12.31 -6.11
N ASP A 77 -0.23 -12.75 -5.11
CA ASP A 77 -1.69 -12.72 -5.15
C ASP A 77 -2.31 -11.75 -4.14
N VAL A 78 -1.87 -10.50 -4.16
CA VAL A 78 -2.41 -9.39 -3.37
C VAL A 78 -2.80 -8.24 -4.29
N PHE A 79 -3.86 -7.50 -3.92
CA PHE A 79 -4.36 -6.36 -4.68
C PHE A 79 -4.83 -5.27 -3.73
N ALA A 80 -4.61 -4.00 -4.08
CA ALA A 80 -5.04 -2.85 -3.29
C ALA A 80 -6.25 -2.15 -3.94
N PRO A 81 -7.50 -2.65 -3.77
CA PRO A 81 -8.66 -2.18 -4.55
C PRO A 81 -9.08 -0.73 -4.26
N ASN A 82 -8.59 -0.13 -3.18
CA ASN A 82 -8.80 1.27 -2.86
C ASN A 82 -7.80 2.22 -3.52
N ASP A 83 -6.81 1.68 -4.26
CA ASP A 83 -5.83 2.50 -4.96
C ASP A 83 -6.48 3.24 -6.14
N LEU A 84 -6.46 4.57 -6.09
CA LEU A 84 -7.15 5.40 -7.09
C LEU A 84 -6.55 5.24 -8.49
N ALA A 85 -5.25 4.98 -8.61
CA ALA A 85 -4.60 4.78 -9.90
C ALA A 85 -4.93 3.39 -10.46
N LEU A 86 -5.07 2.36 -9.62
CA LEU A 86 -5.57 1.05 -10.07
C LEU A 86 -7.03 1.13 -10.52
N GLN A 87 -7.89 1.81 -9.75
CA GLN A 87 -9.29 1.99 -10.11
C GLN A 87 -9.42 2.77 -11.44
N GLU A 88 -8.69 3.87 -11.59
CA GLU A 88 -8.73 4.66 -12.81
C GLU A 88 -8.09 3.93 -14.00
N GLY A 89 -6.98 3.23 -13.78
CA GLY A 89 -6.35 2.36 -14.77
C GLY A 89 -7.30 1.26 -15.27
N ALA A 90 -8.04 0.63 -14.35
CA ALA A 90 -9.03 -0.39 -14.70
C ALA A 90 -10.20 0.19 -15.50
N ARG A 91 -10.71 1.37 -15.10
CA ARG A 91 -11.73 2.09 -15.87
C ARG A 91 -11.30 2.33 -17.30
N MET A 92 -10.09 2.85 -17.49
CA MET A 92 -9.54 3.16 -18.81
C MET A 92 -9.24 1.90 -19.63
N LEU A 93 -8.70 0.85 -19.01
CA LEU A 93 -8.30 -0.38 -19.69
C LEU A 93 -9.53 -1.20 -20.14
N LEU A 94 -10.54 -1.29 -19.29
CA LEU A 94 -11.74 -2.11 -19.51
C LEU A 94 -12.89 -1.31 -20.14
N GLY A 95 -12.70 -0.02 -20.41
CA GLY A 95 -13.74 0.85 -20.99
C GLY A 95 -14.96 1.02 -20.08
N LEU A 96 -14.76 1.05 -18.76
CA LEU A 96 -15.87 1.18 -17.81
C LEU A 96 -16.42 2.62 -17.84
N PRO A 97 -17.75 2.79 -17.70
CA PRO A 97 -18.38 4.12 -17.70
C PRO A 97 -17.90 4.97 -16.53
N ASP A 98 -17.73 4.35 -15.35
CA ASP A 98 -17.33 4.98 -14.12
C ASP A 98 -16.13 4.26 -13.49
N ARG A 99 -15.42 4.98 -12.61
CA ARG A 99 -14.32 4.39 -11.84
C ARG A 99 -14.89 3.35 -10.86
N PRO A 100 -14.46 2.07 -10.93
CA PRO A 100 -14.97 1.03 -10.05
C PRO A 100 -14.64 1.36 -8.60
N LYS A 101 -15.63 1.21 -7.71
CA LYS A 101 -15.42 1.34 -6.26
C LYS A 101 -14.74 0.09 -5.70
N GLU A 102 -14.30 0.15 -4.45
CA GLU A 102 -13.55 -0.93 -3.78
C GLU A 102 -14.12 -2.34 -4.00
N LYS A 103 -15.42 -2.53 -3.76
CA LYS A 103 -16.10 -3.83 -3.95
C LYS A 103 -16.07 -4.32 -5.40
N GLU A 104 -16.28 -3.42 -6.36
CA GLU A 104 -16.27 -3.74 -7.79
C GLU A 104 -14.85 -4.04 -8.26
N MET A 105 -13.89 -3.21 -7.84
CA MET A 105 -12.48 -3.40 -8.13
C MET A 105 -11.95 -4.72 -7.57
N ARG A 106 -12.38 -5.09 -6.36
CA ARG A 106 -12.08 -6.40 -5.76
C ARG A 106 -12.61 -7.55 -6.62
N ALA A 107 -13.86 -7.48 -7.06
CA ALA A 107 -14.45 -8.50 -7.93
C ALA A 107 -13.75 -8.60 -9.30
N ILE A 108 -13.39 -7.46 -9.91
CA ILE A 108 -12.62 -7.43 -11.16
C ILE A 108 -11.26 -8.12 -10.97
N ALA A 109 -10.59 -7.85 -9.84
CA ALA A 109 -9.25 -8.38 -9.59
C ALA A 109 -9.22 -9.91 -9.40
N GLU A 110 -10.33 -10.56 -9.05
CA GLU A 110 -10.39 -12.03 -8.92
C GLU A 110 -10.01 -12.74 -10.23
N ALA A 111 -10.32 -12.15 -11.39
CA ALA A 111 -9.94 -12.70 -12.69
C ALA A 111 -8.42 -12.73 -12.92
N TRP A 112 -7.63 -12.05 -12.07
CA TRP A 112 -6.18 -12.00 -12.16
C TRP A 112 -5.48 -12.87 -11.11
N SER A 113 -6.21 -13.57 -10.25
CA SER A 113 -5.62 -14.55 -9.34
C SER A 113 -5.03 -15.72 -10.15
N PRO A 114 -3.84 -16.27 -9.79
CA PRO A 114 -3.05 -16.00 -8.57
C PRO A 114 -1.97 -14.92 -8.72
N TRP A 115 -2.11 -14.01 -9.69
CA TRP A 115 -1.11 -13.00 -10.06
C TRP A 115 -1.62 -11.57 -9.94
N ARG A 116 -2.53 -11.31 -8.99
CA ARG A 116 -3.15 -9.98 -8.81
C ARG A 116 -2.12 -8.86 -8.63
N ALA A 117 -0.98 -9.13 -7.98
CA ALA A 117 0.08 -8.16 -7.79
C ALA A 117 0.86 -7.85 -9.09
N VAL A 118 0.90 -8.78 -10.03
CA VAL A 118 1.47 -8.55 -11.37
C VAL A 118 0.51 -7.69 -12.18
N ALA A 119 -0.79 -8.01 -12.15
CA ALA A 119 -1.82 -7.20 -12.80
C ALA A 119 -1.85 -5.75 -12.28
N ALA A 120 -1.72 -5.56 -10.96
CA ALA A 120 -1.62 -4.22 -10.36
C ALA A 120 -0.44 -3.41 -10.93
N ARG A 121 0.74 -4.02 -11.04
CA ARG A 121 1.93 -3.37 -11.63
C ARG A 121 1.73 -2.98 -13.09
N LEU A 122 1.09 -3.86 -13.89
CA LEU A 122 0.74 -3.54 -15.27
C LEU A 122 -0.28 -2.41 -15.37
N LEU A 123 -1.28 -2.39 -14.48
CA LEU A 123 -2.29 -1.32 -14.42
C LEU A 123 -1.68 0.03 -14.02
N TRP A 124 -0.77 0.08 -13.05
CA TRP A 124 -0.06 1.32 -12.73
C TRP A 124 0.80 1.82 -13.90
N ALA A 125 1.53 0.92 -14.57
CA ALA A 125 2.31 1.27 -15.75
C ALA A 125 1.42 1.79 -16.89
N TYR A 126 0.28 1.14 -17.13
CA TYR A 126 -0.71 1.56 -18.10
C TYR A 126 -1.31 2.94 -17.76
N TYR A 127 -1.73 3.13 -16.51
CA TYR A 127 -2.25 4.41 -16.01
C TYR A 127 -1.25 5.55 -16.22
N ALA A 128 0.03 5.33 -15.86
CA ALA A 128 1.09 6.30 -16.06
C ALA A 128 1.29 6.65 -17.54
N ALA A 129 1.32 5.64 -18.42
CA ALA A 129 1.46 5.84 -19.86
C ALA A 129 0.29 6.62 -20.47
N MET A 130 -0.94 6.39 -20.01
CA MET A 130 -2.11 7.11 -20.51
C MET A 130 -2.15 8.56 -20.00
N LYS A 131 -1.81 8.81 -18.74
CA LYS A 131 -1.74 10.18 -18.19
C LYS A 131 -0.67 11.03 -18.85
N GLN A 132 0.46 10.45 -19.25
CA GLN A 132 1.46 11.17 -20.04
C GLN A 132 0.94 11.60 -21.41
N ARG A 133 0.13 10.77 -22.08
CA ARG A 133 -0.48 11.12 -23.38
C ARG A 133 -1.51 12.25 -23.26
N GLU A 134 -2.22 12.36 -22.15
CA GLU A 134 -3.18 13.43 -21.89
C GLU A 134 -2.50 14.79 -21.64
N GLY A 135 -1.32 14.80 -21.03
CA GLY A 135 -0.57 16.03 -20.71
C GLY A 135 0.26 16.62 -21.85
N ILE A 136 0.37 15.94 -23.01
CA ILE A 136 1.09 16.41 -24.21
C ILE A 136 0.11 16.97 -25.26
N ARG A 137 -1.09 17.39 -24.85
CA ARG A 137 -2.08 18.03 -25.74
C ARG A 137 -2.19 19.52 -25.50
#